data_AF-A0AAX1DSI6-F1
#
_entry.id   AF-A0AAX1DSI6-F1
#
_cell.length_a   1.000
_cell.length_b   1.000
_cell.length_c   1.000
_cell.angle_alpha   90.00
_cell.angle_beta   90.00
_cell.angle_gamma   90.00
#
_symmetry.space_group_name_H-M   'P 1'
#
loop_
_entity.id
_entity.type
_entity.pdbx_description
1 polymer ?
#
loop_
_entity_poly.entity_id
_entity_poly.type
_entity_poly.pdbx_seq_one_letter_code
_entity_poly.pdbx_strand_id
1 'polypeptide(L)'
;MMSTHKAFKALQQAGIDDQQAEAMVEVFTDMQQRQPGAQVGKQLGQIQTKANHIDVRIGQLQTKAEQTDERLGKLTTKVDQIDDQLGKLTTKVDQIDERLGHLTIKVNQIDERLGHVERKTDKLAIRFNHLEIKVDKMEAMLSEMNFRLTGAVDSLRNDVVTLSTDMRWIKRLSILMTTTLLAAVLKDILL
;
A
#
# COMPACT_ATOMS: atom_id res chain seq x y z
N MET A 1 -8.63 -56.83 -85.62
CA MET A 1 -7.17 -56.99 -85.83
C MET A 1 -6.94 -57.67 -87.16
N MET A 2 -5.99 -57.19 -87.97
CA MET A 2 -5.55 -57.87 -89.20
C MET A 2 -4.72 -59.09 -88.77
N SER A 3 -4.92 -60.28 -89.35
CA SER A 3 -4.06 -61.42 -89.02
C SER A 3 -2.65 -61.19 -89.59
N THR A 4 -1.61 -61.64 -88.88
CA THR A 4 -0.21 -61.56 -89.33
C THR A 4 -0.04 -62.07 -90.76
N HIS A 5 -0.75 -63.15 -91.10
CA HIS A 5 -0.84 -63.69 -92.45
C HIS A 5 -1.46 -62.74 -93.49
N LYS A 6 -2.51 -61.98 -93.12
CA LYS A 6 -3.11 -60.96 -94.02
C LYS A 6 -2.20 -59.74 -94.19
N ALA A 7 -1.49 -59.32 -93.14
CA ALA A 7 -0.51 -58.24 -93.21
C ALA A 7 0.69 -58.62 -94.08
N PHE A 8 1.25 -59.82 -93.88
CA PHE A 8 2.34 -60.37 -94.68
C PHE A 8 1.96 -60.46 -96.18
N LYS A 9 0.78 -61.00 -96.49
CA LYS A 9 0.27 -61.09 -97.87
C LYS A 9 0.02 -59.72 -98.53
N ALA A 10 -0.40 -58.71 -97.75
CA ALA A 10 -0.57 -57.35 -98.25
C ALA A 10 0.78 -56.67 -98.56
N LEU A 11 1.82 -56.95 -97.79
CA LEU A 11 3.19 -56.45 -98.05
C LEU A 11 3.78 -57.11 -99.30
N GLN A 12 3.55 -58.41 -99.51
CA GLN A 12 3.92 -59.10 -100.76
C GLN A 12 3.21 -58.48 -101.98
N GLN A 13 1.91 -58.17 -101.86
CA GLN A 13 1.15 -57.49 -102.92
C GLN A 13 1.63 -56.06 -103.20
N ALA A 14 2.28 -55.41 -102.23
CA ALA A 14 2.93 -54.11 -102.38
C ALA A 14 4.36 -54.20 -102.94
N GLY A 15 4.86 -55.40 -103.27
CA GLY A 15 6.18 -55.62 -103.87
C GLY A 15 7.34 -55.72 -102.88
N ILE A 16 7.05 -55.93 -101.59
CA ILE A 16 8.07 -56.14 -100.55
C ILE A 16 8.49 -57.62 -100.56
N ASP A 17 9.80 -57.88 -100.52
CA ASP A 17 10.34 -59.26 -100.49
C ASP A 17 10.02 -59.98 -99.17
N ASP A 18 10.10 -61.31 -99.19
CA ASP A 18 9.67 -62.14 -98.06
C ASP A 18 10.43 -61.85 -96.76
N GLN A 19 11.74 -61.56 -96.82
CA GLN A 19 12.54 -61.26 -95.63
C GLN A 19 12.18 -59.89 -95.05
N GLN A 20 12.00 -58.88 -95.92
CA GLN A 20 11.56 -57.55 -95.48
C GLN A 20 10.13 -57.58 -94.94
N ALA A 21 9.22 -58.32 -95.58
CA ALA A 21 7.83 -58.47 -95.13
C ALA A 21 7.76 -59.19 -93.77
N GLU A 22 8.60 -60.20 -93.54
CA GLU A 22 8.69 -60.92 -92.28
C GLU A 22 9.21 -60.01 -91.16
N ALA A 23 10.31 -59.29 -91.39
CA ALA A 23 10.88 -58.33 -90.44
C ALA A 23 9.89 -57.20 -90.09
N MET A 24 9.16 -56.66 -91.07
CA MET A 24 8.15 -55.63 -90.85
C MET A 24 6.96 -56.15 -90.05
N VAL A 25 6.49 -57.37 -90.33
CA VAL A 25 5.41 -58.01 -89.56
C VAL A 25 5.87 -58.32 -88.14
N GLU A 26 7.10 -58.78 -87.95
CA GLU A 26 7.67 -59.06 -86.63
C GLU A 26 7.78 -57.78 -85.78
N VAL A 27 8.36 -56.70 -86.34
CA VAL A 27 8.45 -55.39 -85.67
C VAL A 27 7.07 -54.82 -85.36
N PHE A 28 6.10 -54.91 -86.29
CA PHE A 28 4.73 -54.46 -86.05
C PHE A 28 4.03 -55.32 -84.98
N THR A 29 4.26 -56.63 -84.97
CA THR A 29 3.68 -57.54 -83.98
C THR A 29 4.28 -57.32 -82.59
N ASP A 30 5.61 -57.12 -82.47
CA ASP A 30 6.29 -56.75 -81.23
C ASP A 30 5.81 -55.38 -80.70
N MET A 31 5.68 -54.37 -81.58
CA MET A 31 5.09 -53.08 -81.22
C MET A 31 3.63 -53.20 -80.75
N GLN A 32 2.84 -54.04 -81.41
CA GLN A 32 1.43 -54.26 -81.08
C GLN A 32 1.26 -55.06 -79.79
N GLN A 33 2.17 -56.00 -79.49
CA GLN A 33 2.22 -56.74 -78.22
C GLN A 33 2.67 -55.85 -77.06
N ARG A 34 3.64 -54.96 -77.27
CA ARG A 34 4.12 -54.01 -76.24
C ARG A 34 3.08 -52.98 -75.83
N GLN A 35 2.06 -52.72 -76.65
CA GLN A 35 0.97 -51.74 -76.40
C GLN A 35 1.44 -50.47 -75.66
N PRO A 36 2.48 -49.76 -76.14
CA PRO A 36 3.10 -48.67 -75.41
C PRO A 36 2.11 -47.55 -75.05
N GLY A 37 1.11 -47.29 -75.90
CA GLY A 37 0.05 -46.32 -75.62
C GLY A 37 -0.82 -46.68 -74.40
N ALA A 38 -1.08 -47.97 -74.15
CA ALA A 38 -1.83 -48.41 -72.98
C ALA A 38 -1.03 -48.20 -71.68
N GLN A 39 0.29 -48.42 -71.73
CA GLN A 39 1.17 -48.25 -70.58
C GLN A 39 1.37 -46.76 -70.24
N VAL A 40 1.55 -45.92 -71.27
CA VAL A 40 1.56 -44.45 -71.15
C VAL A 40 0.23 -43.96 -70.59
N GLY A 41 -0.90 -44.44 -71.09
CA GLY A 41 -2.23 -44.08 -70.56
C GLY A 41 -2.41 -44.42 -69.09
N LYS A 42 -1.95 -45.60 -68.64
CA LYS A 42 -1.94 -45.98 -67.22
C LYS A 42 -1.06 -45.04 -66.37
N GLN A 43 0.15 -44.72 -66.83
CA GLN A 43 1.05 -43.80 -66.14
C GLN A 43 0.47 -42.39 -66.03
N LEU A 44 -0.10 -41.86 -67.12
CA LEU A 44 -0.79 -40.56 -67.12
C LEU A 44 -1.96 -40.55 -66.15
N GLY A 45 -2.77 -41.62 -66.09
CA GLY A 45 -3.85 -41.75 -65.10
C GLY A 45 -3.35 -41.73 -63.65
N GLN A 46 -2.22 -42.39 -63.36
CA GLN A 46 -1.59 -42.35 -62.04
C GLN A 46 -1.05 -40.95 -61.70
N ILE A 47 -0.42 -40.27 -62.67
CA ILE A 47 0.07 -38.90 -62.50
C ILE A 47 -1.11 -37.96 -62.23
N GLN A 48 -2.19 -38.05 -63.01
CA GLN A 48 -3.39 -37.24 -62.80
C GLN A 48 -3.98 -37.45 -61.40
N THR A 49 -4.02 -38.69 -60.93
CA THR A 49 -4.52 -39.01 -59.58
C THR A 49 -3.63 -38.39 -58.49
N LYS A 50 -2.30 -38.47 -58.66
CA LYS A 50 -1.34 -37.83 -57.73
C LYS A 50 -1.45 -36.31 -57.77
N ALA A 51 -1.61 -35.71 -58.94
CA ALA A 51 -1.79 -34.27 -59.10
C ALA A 51 -3.04 -33.78 -58.37
N ASN A 52 -4.19 -34.44 -58.58
CA ASN A 52 -5.43 -34.14 -57.87
C ASN A 52 -5.26 -34.25 -56.34
N HIS A 53 -4.51 -35.25 -55.86
CA HIS A 53 -4.24 -35.40 -54.43
C HIS A 53 -3.34 -34.29 -53.87
N ILE A 54 -2.36 -33.83 -54.66
CA ILE A 54 -1.52 -32.68 -54.30
C ILE A 54 -2.36 -31.41 -54.22
N ASP A 55 -3.25 -31.15 -55.18
CA ASP A 55 -4.14 -29.97 -55.17
C ASP A 55 -5.00 -29.93 -53.91
N VAL A 56 -5.58 -31.07 -53.52
CA VAL A 56 -6.36 -31.19 -52.27
C VAL A 56 -5.50 -30.86 -51.05
N ARG A 57 -4.27 -31.40 -50.98
CA ARG A 57 -3.35 -31.13 -49.87
C ARG A 57 -2.91 -29.66 -49.81
N ILE A 58 -2.69 -29.02 -50.96
CA ILE A 58 -2.37 -27.59 -51.04
C ILE A 58 -3.54 -26.77 -50.48
N GLY A 59 -4.78 -27.06 -50.90
CA GLY A 59 -5.96 -26.37 -50.35
C GLY A 59 -6.12 -26.52 -48.84
N GLN A 60 -5.84 -27.72 -48.30
CA GLN A 60 -5.84 -27.95 -46.85
C GLN A 60 -4.74 -27.17 -46.12
N LEU A 61 -3.54 -27.07 -46.70
CA LEU A 61 -2.44 -26.29 -46.14
C LEU A 61 -2.75 -24.80 -46.15
N GLN A 62 -3.34 -24.29 -47.23
CA GLN A 62 -3.77 -22.90 -47.32
C GLN A 62 -4.80 -22.56 -46.23
N THR A 63 -5.80 -23.42 -46.04
CA THR A 63 -6.81 -23.24 -44.97
C THR A 63 -6.16 -23.22 -43.58
N LYS A 64 -5.17 -24.10 -43.32
CA LYS A 64 -4.44 -24.11 -42.05
C LYS A 64 -3.57 -22.87 -41.84
N ALA A 65 -2.98 -22.35 -42.91
CA ALA A 65 -2.20 -21.11 -42.87
C ALA A 65 -3.10 -19.92 -42.49
N GLU A 66 -4.25 -19.77 -43.15
CA GLU A 66 -5.24 -18.74 -42.85
C GLU A 66 -5.74 -18.81 -41.38
N GLN A 67 -6.02 -20.01 -40.88
CA GLN A 67 -6.38 -20.22 -39.46
C GLN A 67 -5.25 -19.85 -38.50
N THR A 68 -4.00 -20.08 -38.90
CA THR A 68 -2.82 -19.73 -38.09
C THR A 68 -2.65 -18.22 -38.03
N ASP A 69 -2.79 -17.53 -39.16
CA ASP A 69 -2.74 -16.07 -39.23
C ASP A 69 -3.83 -15.42 -38.38
N GLU A 70 -5.06 -15.94 -38.40
CA GLU A 70 -6.14 -15.45 -37.55
C GLU A 70 -5.81 -15.60 -36.05
N ARG A 71 -5.23 -16.75 -35.67
CA ARG A 71 -4.81 -17.00 -34.29
C ARG A 71 -3.67 -16.08 -33.85
N LEU A 72 -2.71 -15.81 -34.75
CA LEU A 72 -1.63 -14.87 -34.49
C LEU A 72 -2.16 -13.45 -34.32
N GLY A 73 -3.08 -13.01 -35.17
CA GLY A 73 -3.73 -11.70 -35.02
C GLY A 73 -4.43 -11.54 -33.66
N LYS A 74 -5.19 -12.55 -33.23
CA LYS A 74 -5.81 -12.57 -31.89
C LYS A 74 -4.79 -12.54 -30.76
N LEU A 75 -3.63 -13.18 -30.93
CA LEU A 75 -2.56 -13.18 -29.94
C LEU A 75 -1.92 -11.80 -29.84
N THR A 76 -1.62 -11.15 -30.97
CA THR A 76 -1.11 -9.77 -31.01
C THR A 76 -2.03 -8.82 -30.26
N THR A 77 -3.33 -8.84 -30.53
CA THR A 77 -4.30 -7.99 -29.81
C THR A 77 -4.31 -8.27 -28.30
N LYS A 78 -4.15 -9.52 -27.87
CA LYS A 78 -4.07 -9.85 -26.43
C LYS A 78 -2.79 -9.32 -25.79
N VAL A 79 -1.66 -9.36 -26.50
CA VAL A 79 -0.39 -8.81 -26.03
C VAL A 79 -0.51 -7.30 -25.86
N ASP A 80 -1.06 -6.59 -26.86
CA ASP A 80 -1.28 -5.14 -26.78
C ASP A 80 -2.17 -4.76 -25.57
N GLN A 81 -3.23 -5.54 -25.31
CA GLN A 81 -4.10 -5.34 -24.14
C GLN A 81 -3.38 -5.57 -22.81
N ILE A 82 -2.47 -6.54 -22.75
CA ILE A 82 -1.66 -6.80 -21.55
C ILE A 82 -0.68 -5.63 -21.32
N ASP A 83 -0.04 -5.14 -22.36
CA ASP A 83 0.88 -4.00 -22.28
C ASP A 83 0.17 -2.73 -21.77
N ASP A 84 -1.03 -2.45 -22.27
CA ASP A 84 -1.88 -1.36 -21.79
C ASP A 84 -2.25 -1.51 -20.30
N GLN A 85 -2.56 -2.74 -19.86
CA GLN A 85 -2.87 -3.02 -18.46
C GLN A 85 -1.65 -2.86 -17.55
N LEU A 86 -0.48 -3.31 -18.00
CA LEU A 86 0.78 -3.14 -17.29
C LEU A 86 1.14 -1.66 -17.16
N GLY A 87 0.98 -0.86 -18.23
CA GLY A 87 1.18 0.59 -18.16
C GLY A 87 0.29 1.27 -17.11
N LYS A 88 -1.00 0.92 -17.07
CA LYS A 88 -1.94 1.41 -16.04
C LYS A 88 -1.55 0.97 -14.63
N LEU A 89 -1.02 -0.24 -14.47
CA LEU A 89 -0.55 -0.75 -13.19
C LEU A 89 0.68 0.03 -12.71
N THR A 90 1.66 0.28 -13.57
CA THR A 90 2.84 1.10 -13.27
C THR A 90 2.43 2.48 -12.77
N THR A 91 1.54 3.18 -13.49
CA THR A 91 1.06 4.50 -13.05
C THR A 91 0.36 4.45 -11.68
N LYS A 92 -0.40 3.40 -11.38
CA LYS A 92 -1.02 3.25 -10.05
C LYS A 92 0.00 3.02 -8.95
N VAL A 93 1.07 2.25 -9.23
CA VAL A 93 2.16 2.03 -8.28
C VAL A 93 2.88 3.35 -7.99
N ASP A 94 3.21 4.13 -9.01
CA ASP A 94 3.86 5.44 -8.84
C ASP A 94 3.01 6.40 -7.97
N GLN A 95 1.69 6.42 -8.19
CA GLN A 95 0.77 7.21 -7.37
C GLN A 95 0.69 6.73 -5.91
N ILE A 96 0.80 5.42 -5.67
CA ILE A 96 0.84 4.87 -4.32
C ILE A 96 2.14 5.28 -3.63
N ASP A 97 3.28 5.20 -4.32
CA ASP A 97 4.58 5.60 -3.78
C ASP A 97 4.62 7.09 -3.40
N GLU A 98 4.08 7.97 -4.26
CA GLU A 98 3.97 9.39 -3.95
C GLU A 98 3.11 9.64 -2.69
N ARG A 99 1.95 8.97 -2.59
CA ARG A 99 1.07 9.07 -1.42
C ARG A 99 1.74 8.56 -0.14
N LEU A 100 2.50 7.47 -0.22
CA LEU A 100 3.28 6.94 0.90
C LEU A 100 4.37 7.92 1.32
N GLY A 101 5.07 8.56 0.37
CA GLY A 101 6.03 9.62 0.64
C GLY A 101 5.40 10.79 1.42
N HIS A 102 4.23 11.27 0.98
CA HIS A 102 3.50 12.31 1.70
C HIS A 102 3.03 11.89 3.10
N LEU A 103 2.62 10.63 3.28
CA LEU A 103 2.24 10.11 4.59
C LEU A 103 3.44 10.07 5.54
N THR A 104 4.60 9.62 5.08
CA THR A 104 5.85 9.64 5.86
C THR A 104 6.20 11.05 6.36
N ILE A 105 6.09 12.06 5.49
CA ILE A 105 6.33 13.46 5.88
C ILE A 105 5.35 13.90 6.98
N LYS A 106 4.05 13.58 6.83
CA LYS A 106 3.05 13.94 7.84
C LYS A 106 3.28 13.27 9.19
N VAL A 107 3.70 12.00 9.19
CA VAL A 107 4.04 11.28 10.43
C VAL A 107 5.22 11.95 11.13
N ASN A 108 6.29 12.28 10.41
CA ASN A 108 7.44 12.98 10.98
C ASN A 108 7.04 14.34 11.60
N GLN A 109 6.15 15.10 10.93
CA GLN A 109 5.63 16.36 11.49
C GLN A 109 4.79 16.16 12.76
N ILE A 110 4.04 15.06 12.85
CA ILE A 110 3.29 14.71 14.06
C ILE A 110 4.25 14.39 15.20
N ASP A 111 5.29 13.60 14.94
CA ASP A 111 6.30 13.24 15.95
C ASP A 111 7.03 14.48 16.50
N GLU A 112 7.43 15.41 15.62
CA GLU A 112 8.04 16.68 16.05
C GLU A 112 7.09 17.51 16.95
N ARG A 113 5.81 17.58 16.58
CA ARG A 113 4.79 18.30 17.37
C ARG A 113 4.55 17.64 18.71
N LEU A 114 4.50 16.31 18.77
CA LEU A 114 4.38 15.56 20.02
C LEU A 114 5.58 15.81 20.93
N GLY A 115 6.80 15.75 20.40
CA GLY A 115 8.01 16.07 21.17
C GLY A 115 8.07 17.52 21.65
N HIS A 116 7.42 18.46 20.96
CA HIS A 116 7.26 19.83 21.48
C HIS A 116 6.23 19.93 22.60
N VAL A 117 5.12 19.19 22.50
CA VAL A 117 4.10 19.12 23.54
C VAL A 117 4.67 18.50 24.82
N GLU A 118 5.39 17.38 24.71
CA GLU A 118 6.05 16.71 25.84
C GLU A 118 6.97 17.67 26.60
N ARG A 119 7.88 18.36 25.90
CA ARG A 119 8.77 19.37 26.52
C ARG A 119 8.01 20.53 27.19
N LYS A 120 6.85 20.93 26.67
CA LYS A 120 6.02 21.96 27.31
C LYS A 120 5.36 21.42 28.58
N THR A 121 4.89 20.17 28.55
CA THR A 121 4.33 19.48 29.72
C THR A 121 5.36 19.34 30.83
N ASP A 122 6.60 18.94 30.50
CA ASP A 122 7.69 18.85 31.49
C ASP A 122 7.99 20.20 32.13
N LYS A 123 8.08 21.27 31.32
CA LYS A 123 8.26 22.63 31.84
C LYS A 123 7.11 23.06 32.74
N LEU A 124 5.87 22.67 32.42
CA LEU A 124 4.72 22.99 33.24
C LEU A 124 4.76 22.22 34.57
N ALA A 125 5.13 20.94 34.56
CA ALA A 125 5.31 20.14 35.76
C ALA A 125 6.37 20.76 36.70
N ILE A 126 7.51 21.18 36.16
CA ILE A 126 8.57 21.86 36.94
C ILE A 126 8.03 23.16 37.56
N ARG A 127 7.28 23.97 36.80
CA ARG A 127 6.68 25.20 37.32
C ARG A 127 5.65 24.92 38.40
N PHE A 128 4.88 23.85 38.28
CA PHE A 128 3.90 23.44 39.28
C PHE A 128 4.58 23.04 40.59
N ASN A 129 5.61 22.20 40.54
CA ASN A 129 6.40 21.84 41.72
C ASN A 129 7.01 23.07 42.41
N HIS A 130 7.47 24.05 41.64
CA HIS A 130 7.98 25.31 42.20
C HIS A 130 6.88 26.15 42.87
N LEU A 131 5.65 26.14 42.35
CA LEU A 131 4.52 26.81 42.97
C LEU A 131 4.09 26.10 44.27
N GLU A 132 4.08 24.77 44.28
CA GLU A 132 3.80 23.96 45.49
C GLU A 132 4.76 24.34 46.63
N ILE A 133 6.07 24.35 46.37
CA ILE A 133 7.08 24.79 47.35
C ILE A 133 6.84 26.22 47.86
N LYS A 134 6.40 27.13 46.98
CA LYS A 134 6.09 28.52 47.37
C LYS A 134 4.85 28.59 48.27
N VAL A 135 3.83 27.77 47.99
CA VAL A 135 2.63 27.67 48.81
C VAL A 135 2.98 27.11 50.19
N ASP A 136 3.76 26.04 50.28
CA ASP A 136 4.22 25.45 51.55
C ASP A 136 4.98 26.50 52.39
N LYS A 137 5.85 27.27 51.75
CA LYS A 137 6.59 28.35 52.42
C LYS A 137 5.65 29.45 52.94
N MET A 138 4.64 29.82 52.16
CA MET A 138 3.64 30.81 52.58
C MET A 138 2.81 30.28 53.76
N GLU A 139 2.41 29.02 53.74
CA GLU A 139 1.67 28.38 54.83
C GLU A 139 2.50 28.38 56.13
N ALA A 140 3.79 28.02 56.05
CA ALA A 140 4.70 28.09 57.18
C ALA A 140 4.85 29.52 57.73
N MET A 141 4.99 30.52 56.85
CA MET A 141 5.07 31.94 57.26
C MET A 141 3.79 32.43 57.93
N LEU A 142 2.62 32.01 57.44
CA LEU A 142 1.32 32.35 58.03
C LEU A 142 1.16 31.71 59.41
N SER A 143 1.57 30.45 59.57
CA SER A 143 1.57 29.76 60.86
C SER A 143 2.45 30.47 61.90
N GLU A 144 3.67 30.84 61.51
CA GLU A 144 4.59 31.59 62.37
C GLU A 144 4.01 32.96 62.76
N MET A 145 3.44 33.69 61.80
CA MET A 145 2.80 34.97 62.07
C MET A 145 1.63 34.83 63.04
N ASN A 146 0.80 33.79 62.88
CA ASN A 146 -0.33 33.51 63.75
C ASN A 146 0.13 33.17 65.19
N PHE A 147 1.20 32.39 65.32
CA PHE A 147 1.83 32.09 66.61
C PHE A 147 2.31 33.36 67.32
N ARG A 148 3.06 34.21 66.60
CA ARG A 148 3.55 35.50 67.12
C ARG A 148 2.42 36.43 67.53
N LEU A 149 1.35 36.51 66.73
CA LEU A 149 0.18 37.34 67.04
C LEU A 149 -0.54 36.83 68.29
N THR A 150 -0.74 35.51 68.40
CA THR A 150 -1.35 34.88 69.58
C THR A 150 -0.53 35.19 70.84
N GLY A 151 0.79 35.02 70.77
CA GLY A 151 1.69 35.36 71.89
C GLY A 151 1.64 36.83 72.28
N ALA A 152 1.59 37.75 71.31
CA ALA A 152 1.46 39.18 71.58
C ALA A 152 0.12 39.52 72.26
N VAL A 153 -0.98 38.90 71.83
CA VAL A 153 -2.31 39.07 72.43
C VAL A 153 -2.34 38.53 73.86
N ASP A 154 -1.74 37.37 74.13
CA ASP A 154 -1.65 36.80 75.48
C ASP A 154 -0.81 37.68 76.42
N SER A 155 0.31 38.23 75.94
CA SER A 155 1.11 39.19 76.71
C SER A 155 0.30 40.44 77.06
N LEU A 156 -0.38 41.04 76.08
CA LEU A 156 -1.22 42.21 76.31
C LEU A 156 -2.35 41.93 77.29
N ARG A 157 -2.97 40.74 77.20
CA ARG A 157 -4.00 40.30 78.14
C ARG A 157 -3.46 40.24 79.57
N ASN A 158 -2.25 39.69 79.76
CA ASN A 158 -1.60 39.62 81.08
C ASN A 158 -1.27 41.02 81.63
N ASP A 159 -0.76 41.91 80.78
CA ASP A 159 -0.48 43.30 81.15
C ASP A 159 -1.76 44.02 81.62
N VAL A 160 -2.86 43.86 80.89
CA VAL A 160 -4.17 44.43 81.23
C VAL A 160 -4.71 43.88 82.57
N VAL A 161 -4.55 42.58 82.82
CA VAL A 161 -4.95 41.96 84.10
C VAL A 161 -4.13 42.50 85.27
N THR A 162 -2.81 42.66 85.07
CA THR A 162 -1.90 43.22 86.08
C THR A 162 -2.29 44.66 86.40
N LEU A 163 -2.47 45.51 85.38
CA LEU A 163 -2.90 46.90 85.55
C LEU A 163 -4.26 47.01 86.26
N SER A 164 -5.21 46.13 85.95
CA SER A 164 -6.52 46.07 86.62
C SER A 164 -6.40 45.70 88.10
N THR A 165 -5.43 44.86 88.45
CA THR A 165 -5.14 44.47 89.82
C THR A 165 -4.47 45.62 90.59
N ASP A 166 -3.49 46.27 89.98
CA ASP A 166 -2.82 47.45 90.55
C ASP A 166 -3.82 48.58 90.80
N MET A 167 -4.70 48.86 89.83
CA MET A 167 -5.76 49.86 89.97
C MET A 167 -6.70 49.54 91.14
N ARG A 168 -7.03 48.27 91.37
CA ARG A 168 -7.83 47.85 92.54
C ARG A 168 -7.08 48.09 93.85
N TRP A 169 -5.79 47.77 93.92
CA TRP A 169 -4.95 48.07 95.08
C TRP A 169 -4.88 49.58 95.36
N ILE A 170 -4.64 50.40 94.34
CA ILE A 170 -4.59 51.86 94.45
C ILE A 170 -5.93 52.43 94.93
N LYS A 171 -7.06 51.98 94.37
CA LYS A 171 -8.39 52.41 94.82
C LYS A 171 -8.62 52.09 96.30
N ARG A 172 -8.28 50.87 96.75
CA ARG A 172 -8.38 50.47 98.17
C ARG A 172 -7.50 51.33 99.06
N LEU A 173 -6.25 51.56 98.65
CA LEU A 173 -5.30 52.39 99.38
C LEU A 173 -5.79 53.84 99.48
N SER A 174 -6.31 54.42 98.40
CA SER A 174 -6.87 55.78 98.39
C SER A 174 -8.08 55.92 99.30
N ILE A 175 -8.98 54.93 99.33
CA ILE A 175 -10.12 54.90 100.26
C ILE A 175 -9.62 54.87 101.71
N LEU A 176 -8.63 54.03 102.03
CA LEU A 176 -8.04 53.97 103.37
C LEU A 176 -7.38 55.30 103.77
N MET A 177 -6.66 55.94 102.85
CA MET A 177 -6.01 57.24 103.11
C MET A 177 -7.03 58.37 103.32
N THR A 178 -8.10 58.40 102.53
CA THR A 178 -9.15 59.43 102.67
C THR A 178 -9.97 59.24 103.93
N THR A 179 -10.30 58.01 104.32
CA THR A 179 -11.02 57.74 105.59
C THR A 179 -10.17 58.03 106.82
N THR A 180 -8.86 57.71 106.78
CA THR A 180 -7.94 58.05 107.88
C THR A 180 -7.74 59.56 108.02
N LEU A 181 -7.60 60.30 106.92
CA LEU A 181 -7.57 61.77 106.93
C LEU A 181 -8.87 62.37 107.50
N LEU A 182 -10.04 61.89 107.06
CA LEU A 182 -11.34 62.34 107.60
C LEU A 182 -11.47 62.07 109.10
N ALA A 183 -11.06 60.89 109.57
CA ALA A 183 -11.09 60.55 110.99
C ALA A 183 -10.15 61.42 111.84
N ALA A 184 -8.96 61.75 111.33
CA ALA A 184 -8.03 62.66 111.99
C ALA A 184 -8.63 64.07 112.14
N VAL A 185 -9.20 64.62 111.06
CA VAL A 185 -9.86 65.94 111.09
C VAL A 185 -11.07 65.97 112.04
N LEU A 186 -11.90 64.93 112.06
CA LEU A 186 -13.03 64.83 113.00
C LEU A 186 -12.57 64.80 114.45
N LYS A 187 -11.46 64.11 114.75
CA LYS A 187 -10.89 64.03 116.10
C LYS A 187 -10.41 65.40 116.59
N ASP A 188 -9.80 66.21 115.71
CA ASP A 188 -9.32 67.56 116.05
C ASP A 188 -10.47 68.57 116.26
N ILE A 189 -11.65 68.34 115.67
CA ILE A 189 -12.82 69.23 115.83
C ILE A 189 -13.65 68.90 117.08
N LEU A 190 -13.68 67.63 117.51
CA LEU A 190 -14.52 67.15 118.62
C LEU A 190 -13.83 67.20 120.01
N LEU A 191 -12.53 67.50 120.07
CA LEU A 191 -11.74 67.68 121.30
C LEU A 191 -11.49 69.17 121.57
#